data_AF-A0A379LWL1-F1
#
_entry.id   AF-A0A379LWL1-F1
#
_cell.length_a   1.000
_cell.length_b   1.000
_cell.length_c   1.000
_cell.angle_alpha   90.00
_cell.angle_beta   90.00
_cell.angle_gamma   90.00
#
_symmetry.space_group_name_H-M   'P 1'
#
loop_
_entity.id
_entity.type
_entity.pdbx_description
1 polymer ?
#
loop_
_entity_poly.entity_id
_entity_poly.type
_entity_poly.pdbx_seq_one_letter_code
_entity_poly.pdbx_strand_id
1 'polypeptide(L)'
;MVGDERDTVLTGLSRGPAPTPWERLVSGGALVASYGAAVAVANRFALPRLAPGPVVDEQVTVVVPARDEAPRIGAIVSDLRAQRGLRALRVIVFDDDSSDGTADLAAAAAEGDERITVVRSTDPPAAGWTGKAAACAAAVTHAGSVVDEGVVLFVDADVRLAPDALAAAVTLLRRRNAALVSPFPYQRTGSALERLVQPLLFWSWFSLLPVAVSHRTRRPSMAVACGQFLVFDARAYAAIGGHAAVAASPTEDLDLARALRRTGERTTVAAAGRLASCRMYDGPRALVGGYTRWLWSAFGSPAGAAAVVALYLVAYLVPPAASLLGDARTRRWGLAGTAAGVLSRLLARTTERGGRRHPDAPDRLAGDLLDAAAHPASILAFGALTASSIRARRSGRASWKARTLP
;
A
#
# COMPACT_ATOMS: atom_id res chain seq x y z
N MET A 1 21.30 63.50 -34.11
CA MET A 1 20.25 62.56 -34.55
C MET A 1 20.81 61.15 -34.56
N VAL A 2 20.89 60.51 -33.40
CA VAL A 2 21.17 59.07 -33.27
C VAL A 2 20.31 58.63 -32.09
N GLY A 3 19.19 57.98 -32.38
CA GLY A 3 18.25 57.55 -31.37
C GLY A 3 16.92 57.18 -31.98
N ASP A 4 16.88 56.16 -32.84
CA ASP A 4 15.63 55.46 -33.13
C ASP A 4 15.81 54.06 -33.77
N GLU A 5 16.81 53.28 -33.32
CA GLU A 5 17.07 51.94 -33.92
C GLU A 5 17.15 50.79 -32.90
N ARG A 6 16.78 51.02 -31.64
CA ARG A 6 16.85 49.97 -30.59
C ARG A 6 15.51 49.37 -30.17
N ASP A 7 14.37 49.95 -30.58
CA ASP A 7 13.05 49.46 -30.15
C ASP A 7 12.32 48.54 -31.14
N THR A 8 12.88 48.31 -32.34
CA THR A 8 12.19 47.52 -33.39
C THR A 8 12.55 46.03 -33.40
N VAL A 9 13.42 45.55 -32.51
CA VAL A 9 13.91 44.14 -32.52
C VAL A 9 13.19 43.23 -31.52
N LEU A 10 12.30 43.74 -30.66
CA LEU A 10 11.67 42.93 -29.58
C LEU A 10 10.17 42.62 -29.77
N THR A 11 9.55 42.99 -30.89
CA THR A 11 8.09 42.85 -31.11
C THR A 11 7.71 41.81 -32.19
N GLY A 12 8.49 40.72 -32.28
CA GLY A 12 8.33 39.70 -33.33
C GLY A 12 8.05 38.26 -32.84
N LEU A 13 7.79 38.01 -31.56
CA LEU A 13 7.29 36.69 -31.15
C LEU A 13 5.78 36.69 -31.32
N SER A 14 5.31 36.28 -32.51
CA SER A 14 3.88 36.03 -32.76
C SER A 14 3.38 35.09 -31.67
N ARG A 15 2.59 35.61 -30.71
CA ARG A 15 1.88 34.76 -29.76
C ARG A 15 0.93 33.92 -30.60
N GLY A 16 1.24 32.63 -30.74
CA GLY A 16 0.36 31.68 -31.42
C GLY A 16 -1.06 31.72 -30.84
N PRO A 17 -2.05 31.17 -31.56
CA PRO A 17 -3.44 31.22 -31.12
C PRO A 17 -3.59 30.70 -29.69
N ALA A 18 -4.47 31.37 -28.93
CA ALA A 18 -4.75 30.99 -27.55
C ALA A 18 -5.21 29.52 -27.49
N PRO A 19 -4.76 28.74 -26.48
CA PRO A 19 -5.09 27.32 -26.40
C PRO A 19 -6.59 27.12 -26.24
N THR A 20 -7.14 26.17 -27.00
CA THR A 20 -8.57 25.81 -26.93
C THR A 20 -8.90 25.19 -25.56
N PRO A 21 -10.18 25.15 -25.13
CA PRO A 21 -10.58 24.46 -23.91
C PRO A 21 -10.11 22.99 -23.87
N TRP A 22 -10.17 22.30 -25.01
CA TRP A 22 -9.67 20.93 -25.16
C TRP A 22 -8.15 20.86 -24.95
N GLU A 23 -7.39 21.75 -25.58
CA GLU A 23 -5.94 21.80 -25.41
C GLU A 23 -5.55 22.07 -23.94
N ARG A 24 -6.29 22.93 -23.23
CA ARG A 24 -6.11 23.19 -21.80
C ARG A 24 -6.38 21.95 -20.95
N LEU A 25 -7.42 21.18 -21.26
CA LEU A 25 -7.75 19.94 -20.56
C LEU A 25 -6.65 18.88 -20.75
N VAL A 26 -6.19 18.69 -21.99
CA VAL A 26 -5.13 17.72 -22.32
C VAL A 26 -3.80 18.11 -21.67
N SER A 27 -3.40 19.38 -21.78
CA SER A 27 -2.17 19.88 -21.15
C SER A 27 -2.24 19.80 -19.62
N GLY A 28 -3.38 20.13 -19.01
CA GLY A 28 -3.61 19.95 -17.58
C GLY A 28 -3.47 18.49 -17.13
N GLY A 29 -4.10 17.56 -17.85
CA GLY A 29 -3.95 16.12 -17.60
C GLY A 29 -2.50 15.63 -17.75
N ALA A 30 -1.81 16.07 -18.81
CA ALA A 30 -0.41 15.74 -19.05
C ALA A 30 0.53 16.29 -17.96
N LEU A 31 0.27 17.48 -17.43
CA LEU A 31 1.03 18.06 -16.32
C LEU A 31 0.84 17.26 -15.03
N VAL A 32 -0.38 16.82 -14.71
CA VAL A 32 -0.65 15.96 -13.55
C VAL A 32 0.07 14.61 -13.69
N ALA A 33 -0.02 13.98 -14.87
CA ALA A 33 0.70 12.72 -15.14
C ALA A 33 2.22 12.90 -15.06
N SER A 34 2.74 14.02 -15.56
CA SER A 34 4.17 14.35 -15.52
C SER A 34 4.66 14.60 -14.10
N TYR A 35 3.88 15.29 -13.27
CA TYR A 35 4.15 15.41 -11.84
C TYR A 35 4.20 14.02 -11.18
N GLY A 36 3.22 13.17 -11.49
CA GLY A 36 3.17 11.81 -10.98
C GLY A 36 4.41 10.98 -11.34
N ALA A 37 4.87 11.09 -12.59
CA ALA A 37 6.09 10.46 -13.06
C ALA A 37 7.35 11.02 -12.37
N ALA A 38 7.45 12.35 -12.20
CA ALA A 38 8.58 12.98 -11.52
C ALA A 38 8.68 12.54 -10.05
N VAL A 39 7.55 12.46 -9.34
CA VAL A 39 7.50 11.94 -7.97
C VAL A 39 7.87 10.45 -7.94
N ALA A 40 7.38 9.64 -8.88
CA ALA A 40 7.75 8.23 -8.99
C ALA A 40 9.27 8.04 -9.24
N VAL A 41 9.88 8.89 -10.06
CA VAL A 41 11.35 8.91 -10.26
C VAL A 41 12.07 9.28 -8.97
N ALA A 42 11.65 10.34 -8.29
CA ALA A 42 12.26 10.73 -7.01
C ALA A 42 12.13 9.61 -5.96
N ASN A 43 10.96 8.99 -5.87
CA ASN A 43 10.67 7.91 -4.94
C ASN A 43 11.43 6.62 -5.27
N ARG A 44 11.77 6.36 -6.54
CA ARG A 44 12.61 5.22 -6.94
C ARG A 44 13.94 5.20 -6.19
N PHE A 45 14.49 6.38 -5.91
CA PHE A 45 15.75 6.58 -5.20
C PHE A 45 15.57 6.85 -3.71
N ALA A 46 14.49 7.55 -3.32
CA ALA A 46 14.24 7.90 -1.94
C ALA A 46 13.64 6.78 -1.09
N LEU A 47 12.85 5.87 -1.68
CA LEU A 47 12.15 4.82 -0.96
C LEU A 47 13.15 3.76 -0.47
N PRO A 48 13.30 3.57 0.86
CA PRO A 48 14.10 2.49 1.41
C PRO A 48 13.58 1.13 0.93
N ARG A 49 14.49 0.19 0.77
CA ARG A 49 14.16 -1.21 0.49
C ARG A 49 14.54 -2.04 1.69
N LEU A 50 13.72 -3.03 2.04
CA LEU A 50 14.17 -4.03 2.99
C LEU A 50 15.36 -4.78 2.39
N ALA A 51 16.39 -4.92 3.19
CA ALA A 51 17.60 -5.66 2.87
C ALA A 51 18.03 -6.43 4.12
N PRO A 52 18.59 -7.64 3.96
CA PRO A 52 19.12 -8.40 5.09
C PRO A 52 20.00 -7.54 6.00
N GLY A 53 19.75 -7.64 7.29
CA GLY A 53 20.41 -6.86 8.34
C GLY A 53 21.35 -7.71 9.19
N PRO A 54 21.99 -7.11 10.21
CA PRO A 54 22.67 -7.86 11.25
C PRO A 54 21.68 -8.70 12.07
N VAL A 55 22.21 -9.55 12.95
CA VAL A 55 21.43 -10.25 13.96
C VAL A 55 20.77 -9.22 14.88
N VAL A 56 19.51 -9.47 15.23
CA VAL A 56 18.68 -8.69 16.14
C VAL A 56 18.66 -9.37 17.50
N ASP A 57 19.18 -8.68 18.51
CA ASP A 57 19.28 -9.19 19.88
C ASP A 57 18.08 -8.79 20.77
N GLU A 58 17.31 -7.77 20.37
CA GLU A 58 16.12 -7.32 21.10
C GLU A 58 14.92 -8.27 20.94
N GLN A 59 13.96 -8.17 21.87
CA GLN A 59 12.71 -8.93 21.83
C GLN A 59 11.89 -8.55 20.59
N VAL A 60 11.46 -9.55 19.83
CA VAL A 60 10.62 -9.39 18.65
C VAL A 60 9.38 -10.25 18.80
N THR A 61 8.22 -9.61 18.90
CA THR A 61 6.92 -10.29 18.98
C THR A 61 6.16 -10.09 17.67
N VAL A 62 5.80 -11.18 17.01
CA VAL A 62 4.99 -11.17 15.78
C VAL A 62 3.59 -11.63 16.10
N VAL A 63 2.60 -10.87 15.64
CA VAL A 63 1.18 -11.20 15.73
C VAL A 63 0.65 -11.47 14.32
N VAL A 64 0.02 -12.64 14.15
CA VAL A 64 -0.69 -13.02 12.93
C VAL A 64 -2.17 -13.15 13.27
N PRO A 65 -3.00 -12.11 13.00
CA PRO A 65 -4.44 -12.23 13.16
C PRO A 65 -5.00 -13.12 12.04
N ALA A 66 -5.85 -14.09 12.40
CA ALA A 66 -6.42 -15.05 11.48
C ALA A 66 -7.93 -15.23 11.72
N ARG A 67 -8.70 -15.27 10.64
CA ARG A 67 -10.13 -15.58 10.64
C ARG A 67 -10.45 -16.30 9.34
N ASP A 68 -10.80 -17.57 9.36
CA ASP A 68 -11.10 -18.34 8.14
C ASP A 68 -9.97 -18.21 7.08
N GLU A 69 -8.73 -18.50 7.49
CA GLU A 69 -7.51 -18.41 6.68
C GLU A 69 -6.84 -19.79 6.48
N ALA A 70 -7.59 -20.90 6.60
CA ALA A 70 -7.08 -22.26 6.42
C ALA A 70 -6.22 -22.45 5.15
N PRO A 71 -6.58 -21.87 3.99
CA PRO A 71 -5.77 -22.03 2.77
C PRO A 71 -4.38 -21.38 2.81
N ARG A 72 -4.11 -20.52 3.80
CA ARG A 72 -2.93 -19.63 3.81
C ARG A 72 -2.11 -19.75 5.08
N ILE A 73 -2.77 -20.02 6.22
CA ILE A 73 -2.17 -19.94 7.55
C ILE A 73 -0.94 -20.84 7.71
N GLY A 74 -0.98 -22.06 7.19
CA GLY A 74 0.17 -22.97 7.30
C GLY A 74 1.42 -22.44 6.59
N ALA A 75 1.23 -21.68 5.50
CA ALA A 75 2.34 -21.17 4.70
C ALA A 75 3.06 -20.01 5.39
N ILE A 76 2.33 -19.07 6.00
CA ILE A 76 2.93 -17.98 6.79
C ILE A 76 3.58 -18.51 8.08
N VAL A 77 2.97 -19.51 8.75
CA VAL A 77 3.59 -20.13 9.94
C VAL A 77 4.91 -20.81 9.59
N SER A 78 4.97 -21.52 8.46
CA SER A 78 6.21 -22.10 7.93
C SER A 78 7.28 -21.02 7.67
N ASP A 79 6.90 -19.90 7.03
CA ASP A 79 7.82 -18.78 6.79
C ASP A 79 8.33 -18.15 8.09
N LEU A 80 7.49 -18.08 9.13
CA LEU A 80 7.85 -17.54 10.45
C LEU A 80 8.81 -18.45 11.20
N ARG A 81 8.63 -19.77 11.13
CA ARG A 81 9.62 -20.74 11.64
C ARG A 81 10.96 -20.60 10.97
N ALA A 82 10.95 -20.37 9.66
CA ALA A 82 12.15 -20.23 8.85
C ALA A 82 12.91 -18.90 9.08
N GLN A 83 12.40 -17.98 9.91
CA GLN A 83 13.04 -16.69 10.16
C GLN A 83 14.39 -16.85 10.88
N ARG A 84 15.36 -16.05 10.45
CA ARG A 84 16.76 -16.06 10.89
C ARG A 84 17.16 -14.70 11.42
N GLY A 85 18.28 -14.66 12.14
CA GLY A 85 18.88 -13.42 12.63
C GLY A 85 18.08 -12.74 13.75
N LEU A 86 17.29 -13.50 14.50
CA LEU A 86 16.51 -13.05 15.65
C LEU A 86 16.84 -13.93 16.85
N ARG A 87 17.39 -13.36 17.93
CA ARG A 87 17.71 -14.15 19.14
C ARG A 87 16.50 -14.41 20.02
N ALA A 88 15.58 -13.46 20.08
CA ALA A 88 14.40 -13.50 20.94
C ALA A 88 13.14 -13.28 20.10
N LEU A 89 12.78 -14.28 19.28
CA LEU A 89 11.55 -14.28 18.49
C LEU A 89 10.42 -14.97 19.25
N ARG A 90 9.27 -14.30 19.32
CA ARG A 90 7.98 -14.87 19.70
C ARG A 90 6.97 -14.62 18.58
N VAL A 91 6.13 -15.61 18.31
CA VAL A 91 5.07 -15.54 17.31
C VAL A 91 3.77 -15.95 17.98
N ILE A 92 2.73 -15.15 17.77
CA ILE A 92 1.38 -15.40 18.24
C ILE A 92 0.49 -15.45 17.01
N VAL A 93 -0.03 -16.62 16.69
CA VAL A 93 -1.10 -16.79 15.72
C VAL A 93 -2.41 -16.69 16.47
N PHE A 94 -3.18 -15.65 16.21
CA PHE A 94 -4.42 -15.37 16.92
C PHE A 94 -5.62 -15.68 16.03
N ASP A 95 -6.28 -16.79 16.31
CA ASP A 95 -7.49 -17.24 15.63
C ASP A 95 -8.73 -16.57 16.23
N ASP A 96 -9.32 -15.63 15.47
CA ASP A 96 -10.56 -14.91 15.81
C ASP A 96 -11.78 -15.73 15.38
N ASP A 97 -12.06 -16.84 16.08
CA ASP A 97 -13.27 -17.65 15.90
C ASP A 97 -13.42 -18.29 14.50
N SER A 98 -12.35 -18.84 13.94
CA SER A 98 -12.42 -19.48 12.62
C SER A 98 -13.26 -20.76 12.63
N SER A 99 -13.86 -21.05 11.48
CA SER A 99 -14.76 -22.19 11.25
C SER A 99 -14.22 -23.25 10.29
N ASP A 100 -13.08 -22.97 9.64
CA ASP A 100 -12.51 -23.75 8.53
C ASP A 100 -11.27 -24.59 8.93
N GLY A 101 -10.97 -24.72 10.22
CA GLY A 101 -9.78 -25.42 10.72
C GLY A 101 -8.50 -24.60 10.72
N THR A 102 -8.58 -23.26 10.56
CA THR A 102 -7.41 -22.35 10.60
C THR A 102 -6.48 -22.60 11.79
N ALA A 103 -7.01 -22.68 13.02
CA ALA A 103 -6.20 -22.88 14.22
C ALA A 103 -5.44 -24.21 14.20
N ASP A 104 -6.10 -25.30 13.80
CA ASP A 104 -5.49 -26.64 13.76
C ASP A 104 -4.36 -26.70 12.72
N LEU A 105 -4.58 -26.08 11.56
CA LEU A 105 -3.56 -25.97 10.51
C LEU A 105 -2.38 -25.10 10.93
N ALA A 106 -2.62 -24.03 11.69
CA ALA A 106 -1.56 -23.21 12.26
C ALA A 106 -0.71 -24.00 13.26
N ALA A 107 -1.36 -24.75 14.16
CA ALA A 107 -0.69 -25.57 15.16
C ALA A 107 0.13 -26.71 14.51
N ALA A 108 -0.43 -27.36 13.49
CA ALA A 108 0.28 -28.38 12.72
C ALA A 108 1.52 -27.79 12.02
N ALA A 109 1.38 -26.62 11.38
CA ALA A 109 2.49 -25.96 10.68
C ALA A 109 3.58 -25.43 11.63
N ALA A 110 3.26 -25.21 12.92
CA ALA A 110 4.22 -24.83 13.93
C ALA A 110 5.23 -25.96 14.22
N GLU A 111 4.88 -27.23 13.97
CA GLU A 111 5.73 -28.42 14.18
C GLU A 111 6.43 -28.44 15.56
N GLY A 112 5.73 -27.98 16.61
CA GLY A 112 6.26 -27.95 17.98
C GLY A 112 7.32 -26.87 18.23
N ASP A 113 7.50 -25.89 17.34
CA ASP A 113 8.38 -24.75 17.57
C ASP A 113 7.88 -23.90 18.75
N GLU A 114 8.59 -23.94 19.87
CA GLU A 114 8.23 -23.26 21.12
C GLU A 114 8.14 -21.73 20.98
N ARG A 115 8.70 -21.15 19.92
CA ARG A 115 8.57 -19.72 19.63
C ARG A 115 7.17 -19.34 19.15
N ILE A 116 6.37 -20.32 18.69
CA ILE A 116 5.07 -20.09 18.06
C ILE A 116 3.95 -20.59 18.95
N THR A 117 3.06 -19.69 19.34
CA THR A 117 1.85 -20.01 20.10
C THR A 117 0.62 -19.73 19.25
N VAL A 118 -0.29 -20.71 19.18
CA VAL A 118 -1.60 -20.54 18.55
C VAL A 118 -2.63 -20.29 19.64
N VAL A 119 -3.33 -19.16 19.55
CA VAL A 119 -4.35 -18.73 20.51
C VAL A 119 -5.66 -18.70 19.78
N ARG A 120 -6.67 -19.40 20.33
CA ARG A 120 -8.03 -19.36 19.81
C ARG A 120 -8.91 -18.51 20.71
N SER A 121 -9.59 -17.55 20.11
CA SER A 121 -10.62 -16.73 20.76
C SER A 121 -11.96 -17.02 20.11
N THR A 122 -13.00 -17.18 20.94
CA THR A 122 -14.41 -17.20 20.50
C THR A 122 -15.13 -15.90 20.85
N ASP A 123 -14.43 -14.95 21.47
CA ASP A 123 -15.03 -13.70 21.93
C ASP A 123 -15.33 -12.80 20.73
N PRO A 124 -16.58 -12.32 20.58
CA PRO A 124 -16.88 -11.38 19.52
C PRO A 124 -16.17 -10.04 19.78
N PRO A 125 -15.80 -9.29 18.73
CA PRO A 125 -15.31 -7.93 18.87
C PRO A 125 -16.30 -7.07 19.66
N ALA A 126 -15.79 -6.26 20.58
CA ALA A 126 -16.60 -5.30 21.31
C ALA A 126 -17.32 -4.35 20.34
N ALA A 127 -18.47 -3.80 20.75
CA ALA A 127 -19.24 -2.90 19.91
C ALA A 127 -18.39 -1.72 19.41
N GLY A 128 -18.46 -1.44 18.11
CA GLY A 128 -17.67 -0.41 17.44
C GLY A 128 -16.26 -0.83 17.02
N TRP A 129 -15.83 -2.07 17.28
CA TRP A 129 -14.55 -2.58 16.81
C TRP A 129 -14.68 -3.29 15.46
N THR A 130 -13.66 -3.14 14.61
CA THR A 130 -13.45 -4.04 13.48
C THR A 130 -12.86 -5.36 13.96
N GLY A 131 -13.16 -6.46 13.27
CA GLY A 131 -12.67 -7.80 13.65
C GLY A 131 -11.14 -7.87 13.70
N LYS A 132 -10.46 -7.32 12.69
CA LYS A 132 -8.99 -7.31 12.65
C LYS A 132 -8.37 -6.49 13.78
N ALA A 133 -8.88 -5.28 14.06
CA ALA A 133 -8.35 -4.46 15.15
C ALA A 133 -8.56 -5.12 16.51
N ALA A 134 -9.71 -5.77 16.72
CA ALA A 134 -10.00 -6.52 17.95
C ALA A 134 -9.06 -7.71 18.12
N ALA A 135 -8.87 -8.52 17.07
CA ALA A 135 -7.96 -9.65 17.08
C ALA A 135 -6.51 -9.22 17.39
N CYS A 136 -6.03 -8.15 16.74
CA CYS A 136 -4.70 -7.60 17.01
C CYS A 136 -4.55 -7.11 18.46
N ALA A 137 -5.56 -6.41 19.00
CA ALA A 137 -5.51 -5.92 20.38
C ALA A 137 -5.56 -7.08 21.39
N ALA A 138 -6.42 -8.06 21.18
CA ALA A 138 -6.52 -9.24 22.03
C ALA A 138 -5.23 -10.07 22.02
N ALA A 139 -4.59 -10.22 20.86
CA ALA A 139 -3.30 -10.90 20.74
C ALA A 139 -2.18 -10.20 21.53
N VAL A 140 -2.14 -8.86 21.48
CA VAL A 140 -1.19 -8.06 22.27
C VAL A 140 -1.48 -8.21 23.77
N THR A 141 -2.74 -8.14 24.19
CA THR A 141 -3.12 -8.38 25.60
C THR A 141 -2.72 -9.77 26.07
N HIS A 142 -2.91 -10.80 25.23
CA HIS A 142 -2.48 -12.16 25.52
C HIS A 142 -0.95 -12.29 25.66
N ALA A 143 -0.19 -11.53 24.85
CA ALA A 143 1.26 -11.51 24.93
C ALA A 143 1.79 -10.93 26.27
N GLY A 144 0.96 -10.17 27.00
CA GLY A 144 1.29 -9.58 28.30
C GLY A 144 2.36 -8.49 28.22
N SER A 145 3.11 -8.26 29.30
CA SER A 145 4.15 -7.22 29.33
C SER A 145 5.35 -7.49 28.39
N VAL A 146 5.41 -8.66 27.75
CA VAL A 146 6.46 -9.01 26.80
C VAL A 146 6.38 -8.18 25.50
N VAL A 147 5.25 -7.53 25.24
CA VAL A 147 5.09 -6.56 24.14
C VAL A 147 5.38 -5.12 24.57
N ASP A 148 5.76 -4.85 25.83
CA ASP A 148 6.07 -3.50 26.31
C ASP A 148 7.52 -3.07 26.02
N GLU A 149 8.38 -4.03 25.63
CA GLU A 149 9.79 -3.79 25.29
C GLU A 149 10.16 -4.43 23.94
N GLY A 150 11.06 -3.78 23.18
CA GLY A 150 11.51 -4.26 21.88
C GLY A 150 10.61 -3.85 20.70
N VAL A 151 10.21 -4.82 19.89
CA VAL A 151 9.46 -4.60 18.63
C VAL A 151 8.22 -5.49 18.55
N VAL A 152 7.10 -4.90 18.12
CA VAL A 152 5.85 -5.61 17.83
C VAL A 152 5.54 -5.54 16.34
N LEU A 153 5.31 -6.69 15.72
CA LEU A 153 5.05 -6.82 14.29
C LEU A 153 3.67 -7.40 14.09
N PHE A 154 2.94 -6.88 13.10
CA PHE A 154 1.67 -7.44 12.65
C PHE A 154 1.82 -7.89 11.20
N VAL A 155 1.48 -9.15 10.93
CA VAL A 155 1.61 -9.76 9.60
C VAL A 155 0.31 -10.45 9.24
N ASP A 156 -0.27 -10.12 8.10
CA ASP A 156 -1.48 -10.78 7.60
C ASP A 156 -1.20 -12.22 7.16
N ALA A 157 -2.18 -13.11 7.31
CA ALA A 157 -2.04 -14.53 7.01
C ALA A 157 -1.79 -14.85 5.51
N ASP A 158 -2.02 -13.89 4.61
CA ASP A 158 -1.81 -14.01 3.16
C ASP A 158 -0.45 -13.46 2.68
N VAL A 159 0.39 -13.01 3.62
CA VAL A 159 1.77 -12.60 3.37
C VAL A 159 2.68 -13.82 3.34
N ARG A 160 3.69 -13.75 2.46
CA ARG A 160 4.82 -14.68 2.41
C ARG A 160 6.10 -13.91 2.73
N LEU A 161 6.93 -14.47 3.60
CA LEU A 161 8.15 -13.86 4.12
C LEU A 161 9.37 -14.70 3.77
N ALA A 162 10.43 -14.04 3.29
CA ALA A 162 11.75 -14.65 3.16
C ALA A 162 12.41 -14.82 4.55
N PRO A 163 13.38 -15.74 4.72
CA PRO A 163 14.01 -16.02 6.01
C PRO A 163 14.62 -14.81 6.76
N ASP A 164 15.00 -13.76 6.06
CA ASP A 164 15.64 -12.57 6.67
C ASP A 164 14.68 -11.38 6.80
N ALA A 165 13.39 -11.57 6.48
CA ALA A 165 12.42 -10.48 6.34
C ALA A 165 12.17 -9.72 7.65
N LEU A 166 11.99 -10.43 8.75
CA LEU A 166 11.72 -9.83 10.05
C LEU A 166 12.95 -9.07 10.58
N ALA A 167 14.13 -9.70 10.56
CA ALA A 167 15.38 -9.05 11.00
C ALA A 167 15.70 -7.80 10.16
N ALA A 168 15.47 -7.85 8.84
CA ALA A 168 15.60 -6.69 7.95
C ALA A 168 14.64 -5.55 8.33
N ALA A 169 13.39 -5.88 8.68
CA ALA A 169 12.38 -4.90 9.05
C ALA A 169 12.71 -4.21 10.39
N VAL A 170 13.12 -4.98 11.40
CA VAL A 170 13.57 -4.44 12.70
C VAL A 170 14.81 -3.58 12.53
N THR A 171 15.80 -4.06 11.76
CA THR A 171 16.99 -3.27 11.43
C THR A 171 16.63 -1.93 10.80
N LEU A 172 15.66 -1.91 9.88
CA LEU A 172 15.22 -0.66 9.25
C LEU A 172 14.53 0.28 10.24
N LEU A 173 13.70 -0.26 11.15
CA LEU A 173 13.04 0.51 12.21
C LEU A 173 14.07 1.27 13.06
N ARG A 174 15.09 0.56 13.54
CA ARG A 174 16.15 1.13 14.37
C ARG A 174 17.05 2.09 13.60
N ARG A 175 17.49 1.73 12.39
CA ARG A 175 18.31 2.61 11.53
C ARG A 175 17.62 3.93 11.18
N ARG A 176 16.29 3.96 11.11
CA ARG A 176 15.52 5.16 10.80
C ARG A 176 15.08 5.94 12.03
N ASN A 177 15.30 5.40 13.23
CA ASN A 177 14.75 5.91 14.48
C ASN A 177 13.26 6.25 14.31
N ALA A 178 12.51 5.26 13.81
CA ALA A 178 11.08 5.37 13.53
C ALA A 178 10.29 4.59 14.59
N ALA A 179 9.10 5.09 14.92
CA ALA A 179 8.13 4.37 15.75
C ALA A 179 7.38 3.29 14.97
N LEU A 180 7.27 3.46 13.64
CA LEU A 180 6.67 2.49 12.73
C LEU A 180 7.47 2.42 11.43
N VAL A 181 7.80 1.19 11.02
CA VAL A 181 8.12 0.85 9.64
C VAL A 181 6.95 0.05 9.06
N SER A 182 6.47 0.44 7.89
CA SER A 182 5.52 -0.36 7.10
C SER A 182 6.21 -0.84 5.83
N PRO A 183 6.77 -2.06 5.84
CA PRO A 183 7.27 -2.67 4.62
C PRO A 183 6.09 -3.06 3.73
N PHE A 184 6.08 -2.55 2.50
CA PHE A 184 5.03 -2.80 1.53
C PHE A 184 5.36 -4.09 0.75
N PRO A 185 4.62 -5.20 0.95
CA PRO A 185 4.89 -6.45 0.25
C PRO A 185 4.60 -6.33 -1.25
N TYR A 186 5.32 -7.12 -2.05
CA TYR A 186 5.01 -7.20 -3.48
C TYR A 186 3.66 -7.86 -3.72
N GLN A 187 2.74 -7.14 -4.37
CA GLN A 187 1.41 -7.67 -4.67
C GLN A 187 1.44 -8.65 -5.86
N ARG A 188 1.21 -9.94 -5.56
CA ARG A 188 1.16 -11.02 -6.54
C ARG A 188 -0.20 -11.02 -7.25
N THR A 189 -0.13 -11.04 -8.58
CA THR A 189 -1.28 -10.97 -9.48
C THR A 189 -1.28 -12.16 -10.44
N GLY A 190 -2.45 -12.75 -10.69
CA GLY A 190 -2.65 -13.93 -11.54
C GLY A 190 -3.58 -13.63 -12.72
N SER A 191 -4.76 -13.08 -12.45
CA SER A 191 -5.73 -12.75 -13.51
C SER A 191 -5.43 -11.39 -14.17
N ALA A 192 -6.02 -11.14 -15.35
CA ALA A 192 -5.85 -9.87 -16.06
C ALA A 192 -6.38 -8.68 -15.24
N LEU A 193 -7.54 -8.82 -14.60
CA LEU A 193 -8.10 -7.76 -13.75
C LEU A 193 -7.19 -7.45 -12.56
N GLU A 194 -6.61 -8.47 -11.94
CA GLU A 194 -5.65 -8.28 -10.86
C GLU A 194 -4.41 -7.51 -11.30
N ARG A 195 -3.86 -7.80 -12.49
CA ARG A 195 -2.68 -7.07 -13.02
C ARG A 195 -2.98 -5.58 -13.24
N LEU A 196 -4.19 -5.25 -13.69
CA LEU A 196 -4.62 -3.87 -13.89
C LEU A 196 -4.81 -3.14 -12.55
N VAL A 197 -5.57 -3.74 -11.64
CA VAL A 197 -6.07 -3.04 -10.44
C VAL A 197 -5.13 -3.17 -9.24
N GLN A 198 -4.69 -4.37 -8.89
CA GLN A 198 -4.02 -4.60 -7.60
C GLN A 198 -2.77 -3.73 -7.40
N PRO A 199 -1.86 -3.58 -8.39
CA PRO A 199 -0.66 -2.78 -8.17
C PRO A 199 -0.93 -1.26 -8.17
N LEU A 200 -2.18 -0.81 -8.39
CA LEU A 200 -2.56 0.58 -8.15
C LEU A 200 -2.46 0.95 -6.66
N LEU A 201 -2.56 -0.03 -5.76
CA LEU A 201 -2.40 0.18 -4.32
C LEU A 201 -1.03 0.79 -4.01
N PHE A 202 0.05 0.21 -4.56
CA PHE A 202 1.41 0.76 -4.43
C PHE A 202 1.60 2.02 -5.29
N TRP A 203 1.16 2.00 -6.55
CA TRP A 203 1.38 3.11 -7.49
C TRP A 203 0.74 4.43 -7.03
N SER A 204 -0.45 4.39 -6.42
CA SER A 204 -1.22 5.59 -6.06
C SER A 204 -0.44 6.53 -5.13
N TRP A 205 0.07 6.04 -4.00
CA TRP A 205 0.89 6.87 -3.11
C TRP A 205 2.32 7.06 -3.65
N PHE A 206 2.87 6.06 -4.33
CA PHE A 206 4.24 6.14 -4.87
C PHE A 206 4.40 7.20 -5.97
N SER A 207 3.34 7.50 -6.72
CA SER A 207 3.34 8.54 -7.75
C SER A 207 2.85 9.91 -7.25
N LEU A 208 2.20 10.01 -6.09
CA LEU A 208 1.65 11.29 -5.62
C LEU A 208 2.37 11.90 -4.42
N LEU A 209 2.97 11.06 -3.57
CA LEU A 209 3.53 11.46 -2.30
C LEU A 209 5.06 11.37 -2.33
N PRO A 210 5.79 12.49 -2.25
CA PRO A 210 7.25 12.48 -2.16
C PRO A 210 7.72 11.83 -0.85
N VAL A 211 8.22 10.59 -0.93
CA VAL A 211 8.59 9.74 0.22
C VAL A 211 9.68 10.40 1.07
N ALA A 212 10.67 11.03 0.43
CA ALA A 212 11.73 11.75 1.13
C ALA A 212 11.18 12.88 2.03
N VAL A 213 10.08 13.52 1.62
CA VAL A 213 9.40 14.54 2.44
C VAL A 213 8.59 13.86 3.54
N SER A 214 7.85 12.80 3.20
CA SER A 214 7.06 12.03 4.17
C SER A 214 7.91 11.50 5.34
N HIS A 215 9.11 10.98 5.09
CA HIS A 215 9.98 10.45 6.16
C HIS A 215 10.62 11.53 7.04
N ARG A 216 10.63 12.79 6.60
CA ARG A 216 11.17 13.92 7.39
C ARG A 216 10.09 14.67 8.15
N THR A 217 8.83 14.58 7.72
CA THR A 217 7.71 15.26 8.34
C THR A 217 6.95 14.37 9.31
N ARG A 218 6.25 15.00 10.26
CA ARG A 218 5.32 14.36 11.20
C ARG A 218 3.87 14.64 10.83
N ARG A 219 3.59 15.16 9.64
CA ARG A 219 2.21 15.48 9.22
C ARG A 219 1.42 14.18 9.01
N PRO A 220 0.25 14.00 9.66
CA PRO A 220 -0.60 12.82 9.48
C PRO A 220 -1.07 12.62 8.04
N SER A 221 -1.30 13.70 7.28
CA SER A 221 -1.68 13.63 5.86
C SER A 221 -0.60 13.03 4.95
N MET A 222 0.65 12.96 5.42
CA MET A 222 1.77 12.39 4.68
C MET A 222 2.03 10.92 5.07
N ALA A 223 1.21 10.33 5.94
CA ALA A 223 1.37 8.94 6.37
C ALA A 223 1.07 7.97 5.23
N VAL A 224 1.86 6.90 5.17
CA VAL A 224 1.62 5.74 4.30
C VAL A 224 1.87 4.51 5.15
N ALA A 225 0.92 3.59 5.16
CA ALA A 225 1.04 2.30 5.80
C ALA A 225 0.23 1.27 5.01
N CYS A 226 0.60 0.01 5.16
CA CYS A 226 -0.10 -1.15 4.64
C CYS A 226 -0.19 -2.20 5.76
N GLY A 227 -1.41 -2.58 6.11
CA GLY A 227 -1.73 -3.48 7.22
C GLY A 227 -1.31 -4.92 7.03
N GLN A 228 -0.75 -5.26 5.86
CA GLN A 228 -0.20 -6.58 5.57
C GLN A 228 1.08 -6.86 6.34
N PHE A 229 1.91 -5.83 6.56
CA PHE A 229 3.15 -5.95 7.30
C PHE A 229 3.49 -4.63 8.00
N LEU A 230 3.36 -4.61 9.32
CA LEU A 230 3.64 -3.45 10.16
C LEU A 230 4.65 -3.83 11.23
N VAL A 231 5.60 -2.92 11.50
CA VAL A 231 6.72 -3.14 12.43
C VAL A 231 6.81 -1.92 13.34
N PHE A 232 6.43 -2.08 14.60
CA PHE A 232 6.35 -1.00 15.57
C PHE A 232 7.43 -1.10 16.61
N ASP A 233 7.94 0.05 17.05
CA ASP A 233 8.53 0.14 18.37
C ASP A 233 7.45 -0.15 19.42
N ALA A 234 7.71 -1.11 20.30
CA ALA A 234 6.77 -1.58 21.31
C ALA A 234 6.21 -0.43 22.16
N ARG A 235 7.09 0.44 22.67
CA ARG A 235 6.73 1.55 23.56
C ARG A 235 5.92 2.60 22.81
N ALA A 236 6.31 2.93 21.58
CA ALA A 236 5.55 3.89 20.77
C ALA A 236 4.15 3.37 20.40
N TYR A 237 4.02 2.07 20.11
CA TYR A 237 2.72 1.43 19.85
C TYR A 237 1.84 1.44 21.11
N ALA A 238 2.39 1.10 22.27
CA ALA A 238 1.66 1.15 23.55
C ALA A 238 1.25 2.59 23.92
N ALA A 239 2.14 3.58 23.70
CA ALA A 239 1.90 4.98 24.03
C ALA A 239 0.71 5.61 23.28
N ILE A 240 0.36 5.10 22.10
CA ILE A 240 -0.83 5.53 21.37
C ILE A 240 -2.08 4.73 21.74
N GLY A 241 -2.00 3.75 22.63
CA GLY A 241 -3.10 2.83 22.96
C GLY A 241 -3.26 1.65 21.99
N GLY A 242 -2.26 1.41 21.13
CA GLY A 242 -2.27 0.33 20.15
C GLY A 242 -3.50 0.33 19.24
N HIS A 243 -4.00 -0.86 18.89
CA HIS A 243 -5.18 -1.00 18.03
C HIS A 243 -6.48 -0.47 18.65
N ALA A 244 -6.54 -0.25 19.97
CA ALA A 244 -7.71 0.38 20.60
C ALA A 244 -7.94 1.81 20.10
N ALA A 245 -6.87 2.53 19.76
CA ALA A 245 -6.95 3.89 19.21
C ALA A 245 -7.62 3.97 17.84
N VAL A 246 -7.74 2.84 17.14
CA VAL A 246 -8.27 2.72 15.79
C VAL A 246 -9.35 1.63 15.69
N ALA A 247 -9.97 1.28 16.81
CA ALA A 247 -10.94 0.19 16.94
C ALA A 247 -11.98 0.17 15.81
N ALA A 248 -12.59 1.32 15.50
CA ALA A 248 -13.65 1.45 14.50
C ALA A 248 -13.14 1.69 13.06
N SER A 249 -11.83 1.83 12.86
CA SER A 249 -11.30 2.22 11.55
C SER A 249 -11.25 1.03 10.58
N PRO A 250 -11.81 1.18 9.36
CA PRO A 250 -11.63 0.20 8.29
C PRO A 250 -10.26 0.29 7.60
N THR A 251 -9.45 1.27 7.97
CA THR A 251 -8.06 1.49 7.51
C THR A 251 -7.18 1.71 8.73
N GLU A 252 -7.20 0.73 9.64
CA GLU A 252 -6.56 0.79 10.95
C GLU A 252 -5.05 1.02 10.84
N ASP A 253 -4.42 0.47 9.80
CA ASP A 253 -3.01 0.61 9.47
C ASP A 253 -2.56 2.06 9.26
N LEU A 254 -3.28 2.79 8.40
CA LEU A 254 -3.01 4.19 8.09
C LEU A 254 -3.34 5.08 9.27
N ASP A 255 -4.39 4.75 10.02
CA ASP A 255 -4.79 5.55 11.18
C ASP A 255 -3.85 5.36 12.38
N LEU A 256 -3.25 4.18 12.57
CA LEU A 256 -2.15 3.96 13.52
C LEU A 256 -0.94 4.80 13.15
N ALA A 257 -0.55 4.81 11.87
CA ALA A 257 0.56 5.64 11.38
C ALA A 257 0.28 7.14 11.59
N ARG A 258 -0.98 7.57 11.42
CA ARG A 258 -1.41 8.94 11.71
C ARG A 258 -1.40 9.25 13.20
N ALA A 259 -1.83 8.32 14.05
CA ALA A 259 -1.83 8.47 15.51
C ALA A 259 -0.41 8.70 16.03
N LEU A 260 0.56 7.87 15.62
CA LEU A 260 1.98 8.06 15.93
C LEU A 260 2.48 9.44 15.47
N ARG A 261 2.14 9.86 14.25
CA ARG A 261 2.56 11.16 13.74
C ARG A 261 2.00 12.33 14.56
N ARG A 262 0.78 12.21 15.10
CA ARG A 262 0.18 13.24 15.97
C ARG A 262 0.91 13.37 17.31
N THR A 263 1.52 12.29 17.81
CA THR A 263 2.36 12.33 19.04
C THR A 263 3.79 12.80 18.77
N GLY A 264 4.13 13.15 17.52
CA GLY A 264 5.46 13.62 17.14
C GLY A 264 6.41 12.52 16.67
N GLU A 265 5.92 11.28 16.56
CA GLU A 265 6.73 10.15 16.12
C GLU A 265 6.95 10.12 14.61
N ARG A 266 8.04 9.45 14.21
CA ARG A 266 8.39 9.23 12.80
C ARG A 266 7.85 7.88 12.33
N THR A 267 7.30 7.87 11.11
CA THR A 267 6.89 6.63 10.44
C THR A 267 7.52 6.52 9.06
N THR A 268 7.90 5.30 8.69
CA THR A 268 8.66 5.00 7.47
C THR A 268 7.96 3.92 6.65
N VAL A 269 7.55 4.23 5.42
CA VAL A 269 7.22 3.21 4.41
C VAL A 269 8.49 2.72 3.70
N ALA A 270 8.54 1.43 3.35
CA ALA A 270 9.63 0.82 2.60
C ALA A 270 9.11 -0.18 1.55
N ALA A 271 9.83 -0.40 0.46
CA ALA A 271 9.51 -1.49 -0.46
C ALA A 271 10.08 -2.82 0.07
N ALA A 272 9.24 -3.85 0.13
CA ALA A 272 9.62 -5.14 0.70
C ALA A 272 9.71 -6.29 -0.31
N GLY A 273 9.45 -6.06 -1.61
CA GLY A 273 9.22 -7.13 -2.58
C GLY A 273 10.25 -8.25 -2.66
N ARG A 274 11.53 -8.02 -2.32
CA ARG A 274 12.52 -9.11 -2.30
C ARG A 274 12.40 -10.06 -1.10
N LEU A 275 11.79 -9.58 -0.01
CA LEU A 275 11.69 -10.29 1.26
C LEU A 275 10.24 -10.53 1.71
N ALA A 276 9.26 -9.85 1.14
CA ALA A 276 7.86 -10.04 1.44
C ALA A 276 6.99 -9.89 0.19
N SER A 277 6.04 -10.80 0.02
CA SER A 277 5.02 -10.72 -1.03
C SER A 277 3.66 -11.08 -0.47
N CYS A 278 2.58 -10.66 -1.14
CA CYS A 278 1.22 -10.96 -0.71
C CYS A 278 0.36 -11.33 -1.92
N ARG A 279 -0.47 -12.37 -1.77
CA ARG A 279 -1.51 -12.75 -2.72
C ARG A 279 -2.87 -12.32 -2.17
N MET A 280 -3.13 -11.02 -2.18
CA MET A 280 -4.30 -10.43 -1.52
C MET A 280 -5.64 -10.98 -2.06
N TYR A 281 -5.73 -11.20 -3.37
CA TYR A 281 -6.94 -11.71 -4.02
C TYR A 281 -6.60 -12.83 -4.99
N ASP A 282 -7.46 -13.85 -4.98
CA ASP A 282 -7.39 -14.94 -5.95
C ASP A 282 -8.59 -14.93 -6.88
N GLY A 283 -8.38 -14.41 -8.09
CA GLY A 283 -9.37 -14.29 -9.13
C GLY A 283 -10.11 -12.93 -9.15
N PRO A 284 -10.76 -12.60 -10.27
CA PRO A 284 -11.51 -11.36 -10.43
C PRO A 284 -12.63 -11.17 -9.39
N ARG A 285 -13.33 -12.24 -9.01
CA ARG A 285 -14.44 -12.17 -8.05
C ARG A 285 -13.97 -11.76 -6.66
N ALA A 286 -12.89 -12.37 -6.16
CA ALA A 286 -12.30 -12.03 -4.88
C ALA A 286 -11.81 -10.58 -4.85
N LEU A 287 -11.18 -10.12 -5.95
CA LEU A 287 -10.72 -8.74 -6.07
C LEU A 287 -11.88 -7.74 -6.05
N VAL A 288 -12.91 -7.94 -6.87
CA VAL A 288 -14.07 -7.04 -6.93
C VAL A 288 -14.78 -6.99 -5.59
N GLY A 289 -15.01 -8.15 -4.95
CA GLY A 289 -15.58 -8.21 -3.60
C GLY A 289 -14.72 -7.48 -2.58
N GLY A 290 -13.41 -7.71 -2.60
CA GLY A 290 -12.43 -7.05 -1.74
C GLY A 290 -12.46 -5.53 -1.82
N TYR A 291 -12.26 -4.97 -3.02
CA TYR A 291 -12.28 -3.52 -3.23
C TYR A 291 -13.66 -2.91 -2.96
N THR A 292 -14.75 -3.61 -3.26
CA THR A 292 -16.11 -3.14 -2.94
C THR A 292 -16.30 -2.92 -1.44
N ARG A 293 -15.60 -3.67 -0.57
CA ARG A 293 -15.73 -3.55 0.90
C ARG A 293 -15.10 -2.30 1.51
N TRP A 294 -13.93 -1.87 1.02
CA TRP A 294 -13.15 -0.81 1.70
C TRP A 294 -12.93 0.45 0.85
N LEU A 295 -13.08 0.39 -0.47
CA LEU A 295 -12.67 1.52 -1.32
C LEU A 295 -13.50 2.79 -1.09
N TRP A 296 -14.73 2.66 -0.57
CA TRP A 296 -15.57 3.80 -0.17
C TRP A 296 -14.97 4.64 0.96
N SER A 297 -14.14 4.05 1.85
CA SER A 297 -13.52 4.76 2.98
C SER A 297 -12.19 5.42 2.61
N ALA A 298 -11.58 5.01 1.50
CA ALA A 298 -10.22 5.43 1.11
C ALA A 298 -10.05 6.95 0.90
N PHE A 299 -11.14 7.66 0.54
CA PHE A 299 -11.10 9.10 0.18
C PHE A 299 -11.92 9.99 1.14
N GLY A 300 -12.34 9.45 2.29
CA GLY A 300 -13.05 10.17 3.35
C GLY A 300 -14.50 10.57 3.03
N SER A 301 -14.85 10.83 1.77
CA SER A 301 -16.22 11.13 1.34
C SER A 301 -16.49 10.69 -0.11
N PRO A 302 -17.76 10.47 -0.50
CA PRO A 302 -18.12 10.21 -1.89
C PRO A 302 -17.72 11.34 -2.86
N ALA A 303 -17.78 12.60 -2.41
CA ALA A 303 -17.33 13.74 -3.20
C ALA A 303 -15.81 13.73 -3.40
N GLY A 304 -15.05 13.42 -2.34
CA GLY A 304 -13.59 13.24 -2.43
C GLY A 304 -13.22 12.10 -3.38
N ALA A 305 -13.92 10.97 -3.30
CA ALA A 305 -13.73 9.85 -4.22
C ALA A 305 -14.01 10.24 -5.67
N ALA A 306 -15.10 10.95 -5.94
CA ALA A 306 -15.43 11.44 -7.27
C ALA A 306 -14.38 12.41 -7.82
N ALA A 307 -13.88 13.32 -6.98
CA ALA A 307 -12.82 14.27 -7.37
C ALA A 307 -11.51 13.54 -7.73
N VAL A 308 -11.11 12.53 -6.95
CA VAL A 308 -9.90 11.72 -7.25
C VAL A 308 -10.08 10.91 -8.53
N VAL A 309 -11.24 10.26 -8.72
CA VAL A 309 -11.52 9.51 -9.95
C VAL A 309 -11.52 10.45 -11.16
N ALA A 310 -12.15 11.63 -11.08
CA ALA A 310 -12.16 12.62 -12.14
C ALA A 310 -10.73 13.11 -12.47
N LEU A 311 -9.93 13.41 -11.45
CA LEU A 311 -8.52 13.78 -11.62
C LEU A 311 -7.73 12.70 -12.37
N TYR A 312 -7.90 11.42 -11.98
CA TYR A 312 -7.23 10.31 -12.65
C TYR A 312 -7.72 10.08 -14.08
N LEU A 313 -9.01 10.25 -14.35
CA LEU A 313 -9.54 10.18 -15.72
C LEU A 313 -8.93 11.29 -16.60
N VAL A 314 -8.86 12.52 -16.08
CA VAL A 314 -8.22 13.64 -16.80
C VAL A 314 -6.71 13.39 -16.98
N ALA A 315 -6.01 12.87 -15.98
CA ALA A 315 -4.57 12.64 -16.05
C ALA A 315 -4.18 11.45 -16.95
N TYR A 316 -5.00 10.40 -17.00
CA TYR A 316 -4.57 9.11 -17.56
C TYR A 316 -5.49 8.53 -18.65
N LEU A 317 -6.65 9.15 -18.94
CA LEU A 317 -7.51 8.78 -20.07
C LEU A 317 -7.49 9.83 -21.19
N VAL A 318 -7.46 11.12 -20.82
CA VAL A 318 -7.45 12.22 -21.79
C VAL A 318 -6.16 12.28 -22.63
N PRO A 319 -4.94 12.17 -22.06
CA PRO A 319 -3.72 12.24 -22.86
C PRO A 319 -3.57 11.10 -23.90
N PRO A 320 -3.89 9.83 -23.57
CA PRO A 320 -3.90 8.76 -24.58
C PRO A 320 -4.87 9.04 -25.73
N ALA A 321 -6.09 9.48 -25.44
CA ALA A 321 -7.06 9.83 -26.49
C ALA A 321 -6.56 10.99 -27.37
N ALA A 322 -5.99 12.02 -26.75
CA ALA A 322 -5.38 13.16 -27.44
C ALA A 322 -4.15 12.78 -28.29
N SER A 323 -3.37 11.78 -27.86
CA SER A 323 -2.21 11.29 -28.62
C SER A 323 -2.61 10.61 -29.94
N LEU A 324 -3.81 10.01 -29.99
CA LEU A 324 -4.34 9.33 -31.17
C LEU A 324 -5.14 10.27 -32.07
N LEU A 325 -5.97 11.13 -31.47
CA LEU A 325 -7.00 11.90 -32.18
C LEU A 325 -6.67 13.40 -32.30
N GLY A 326 -5.68 13.91 -31.59
CA GLY A 326 -5.37 15.33 -31.53
C GLY A 326 -4.60 15.87 -32.73
N ASP A 327 -4.71 17.18 -32.94
CA ASP A 327 -3.85 17.97 -33.82
C ASP A 327 -2.38 17.97 -33.36
N ALA A 328 -1.48 18.56 -34.14
CA ALA A 328 -0.04 18.49 -33.86
C ALA A 328 0.35 19.00 -32.45
N ARG A 329 -0.30 20.05 -31.94
CA ARG A 329 0.00 20.64 -30.63
C ARG A 329 -0.58 19.79 -29.49
N THR A 330 -1.83 19.41 -29.62
CA THR A 330 -2.56 18.58 -28.66
C THR A 330 -1.96 17.17 -28.55
N ARG A 331 -1.52 16.62 -29.69
CA ARG A 331 -0.86 15.31 -29.77
C ARG A 331 0.45 15.28 -28.99
N ARG A 332 1.25 16.36 -29.01
CA ARG A 332 2.49 16.45 -28.22
C ARG A 332 2.21 16.33 -26.72
N TRP A 333 1.21 17.07 -26.22
CA TRP A 333 0.76 16.93 -24.83
C TRP A 333 0.21 15.54 -24.53
N GLY A 334 -0.58 14.98 -25.44
CA GLY A 334 -1.12 13.62 -25.32
C GLY A 334 -0.01 12.56 -25.20
N LEU A 335 1.00 12.62 -26.06
CA LEU A 335 2.15 11.71 -26.04
C LEU A 335 2.97 11.87 -24.75
N ALA A 336 3.26 13.10 -24.34
CA ALA A 336 3.99 13.37 -23.10
C ALA A 336 3.26 12.86 -21.87
N GLY A 337 1.96 13.14 -21.73
CA GLY A 337 1.14 12.64 -20.63
C GLY A 337 1.00 11.12 -20.61
N THR A 338 0.84 10.50 -21.80
CA THR A 338 0.78 9.03 -21.92
C THR A 338 2.10 8.39 -21.51
N ALA A 339 3.24 8.90 -22.00
CA ALA A 339 4.56 8.42 -21.63
C ALA A 339 4.83 8.57 -20.13
N ALA A 340 4.42 9.69 -19.53
CA ALA A 340 4.52 9.93 -18.09
C ALA A 340 3.67 8.92 -17.27
N GLY A 341 2.43 8.66 -17.70
CA GLY A 341 1.57 7.65 -17.09
C GLY A 341 2.20 6.26 -17.09
N VAL A 342 2.67 5.80 -18.26
CA VAL A 342 3.36 4.51 -18.41
C VAL A 342 4.63 4.45 -17.56
N LEU A 343 5.46 5.50 -17.58
CA LEU A 343 6.69 5.58 -16.80
C LEU A 343 6.41 5.46 -15.30
N SER A 344 5.45 6.24 -14.78
CA SER A 344 5.11 6.21 -13.36
C SER A 344 4.63 4.81 -12.93
N ARG A 345 3.83 4.15 -13.77
CA ARG A 345 3.27 2.82 -13.52
C ARG A 345 4.35 1.73 -13.53
N LEU A 346 5.28 1.80 -14.48
CA LEU A 346 6.42 0.89 -14.58
C LEU A 346 7.40 1.07 -13.41
N LEU A 347 7.71 2.31 -13.03
CA LEU A 347 8.58 2.61 -11.90
C LEU A 347 7.99 2.12 -10.58
N ALA A 348 6.69 2.31 -10.37
CA ALA A 348 5.99 1.78 -9.21
C ALA A 348 6.10 0.25 -9.16
N ARG A 349 5.73 -0.45 -10.24
CA ARG A 349 5.72 -1.92 -10.27
C ARG A 349 7.12 -2.54 -10.08
N THR A 350 8.13 -1.99 -10.75
CA THR A 350 9.51 -2.48 -10.63
C THR A 350 10.16 -2.13 -9.29
N THR A 351 9.67 -1.08 -8.61
CA THR A 351 10.10 -0.73 -7.24
C THR A 351 9.43 -1.61 -6.20
N GLU A 352 8.13 -1.82 -6.32
CA GLU A 352 7.35 -2.73 -5.50
C GLU A 352 7.94 -4.15 -5.52
N ARG A 353 8.29 -4.67 -6.70
CA ARG A 353 8.95 -5.97 -6.89
C ARG A 353 10.35 -6.04 -6.27
N GLY A 354 11.04 -4.90 -6.14
CA GLY A 354 12.41 -4.83 -5.63
C GLY A 354 13.50 -5.13 -6.66
N GLY A 355 13.20 -5.03 -7.96
CA GLY A 355 14.16 -5.20 -9.07
C GLY A 355 13.95 -6.47 -9.90
N ARG A 356 14.98 -6.81 -10.71
CA ARG A 356 14.97 -7.81 -11.80
C ARG A 356 15.03 -9.30 -11.35
N ARG A 357 14.93 -9.61 -10.06
CA ARG A 357 14.99 -10.99 -9.56
C ARG A 357 14.16 -11.09 -8.29
N HIS A 358 12.86 -11.34 -8.43
CA HIS A 358 11.99 -11.71 -7.32
C HIS A 358 11.91 -13.25 -7.26
N PRO A 359 12.13 -13.90 -6.10
CA PRO A 359 12.17 -15.36 -5.97
C PRO A 359 10.93 -16.06 -6.55
N ASP A 360 9.74 -15.53 -6.27
CA ASP A 360 8.46 -16.13 -6.70
C ASP A 360 7.79 -15.46 -7.91
N ALA A 361 8.45 -14.51 -8.56
CA ALA A 361 7.87 -13.77 -9.67
C ALA A 361 8.93 -13.51 -10.74
N PRO A 362 9.02 -14.36 -11.78
CA PRO A 362 10.00 -14.19 -12.84
C PRO A 362 9.87 -12.80 -13.45
N ASP A 363 11.00 -12.30 -13.94
CA ASP A 363 11.06 -11.05 -14.65
C ASP A 363 10.15 -11.11 -15.88
N ARG A 364 9.20 -10.18 -15.91
CA ARG A 364 8.28 -10.01 -17.03
C ARG A 364 8.31 -8.57 -17.47
N LEU A 365 9.48 -8.03 -17.82
CA LEU A 365 9.58 -6.62 -18.22
C LEU A 365 8.60 -6.29 -19.36
N ALA A 366 8.47 -7.17 -20.35
CA ALA A 366 7.47 -7.01 -21.41
C ALA A 366 6.04 -7.02 -20.86
N GLY A 367 5.71 -7.91 -19.91
CA GLY A 367 4.41 -7.94 -19.25
C GLY A 367 4.13 -6.70 -18.41
N ASP A 368 5.11 -6.25 -17.61
CA ASP A 368 5.02 -5.04 -16.80
C ASP A 368 4.87 -3.79 -17.70
N LEU A 369 5.52 -3.76 -18.87
CA LEU A 369 5.33 -2.71 -19.88
C LEU A 369 3.93 -2.75 -20.50
N LEU A 370 3.40 -3.93 -20.83
CA LEU A 370 2.04 -4.08 -21.35
C LEU A 370 1.01 -3.66 -20.31
N ASP A 371 1.17 -4.09 -19.05
CA ASP A 371 0.28 -3.71 -17.95
C ASP A 371 0.39 -2.19 -17.67
N ALA A 372 1.58 -1.59 -17.81
CA ALA A 372 1.78 -0.15 -17.71
C ALA A 372 1.17 0.63 -18.89
N ALA A 373 1.26 0.12 -20.11
CA ALA A 373 0.57 0.68 -21.29
C ALA A 373 -0.96 0.59 -21.14
N ALA A 374 -1.46 -0.45 -20.47
CA ALA A 374 -2.87 -0.63 -20.13
C ALA A 374 -3.31 0.20 -18.90
N HIS A 375 -2.52 1.18 -18.46
CA HIS A 375 -2.89 2.05 -17.34
C HIS A 375 -4.26 2.75 -17.50
N PRO A 376 -4.68 3.22 -18.70
CA PRO A 376 -6.02 3.79 -18.88
C PRO A 376 -7.14 2.81 -18.50
N ALA A 377 -7.00 1.53 -18.85
CA ALA A 377 -7.92 0.47 -18.45
C ALA A 377 -7.90 0.23 -16.93
N SER A 378 -6.72 0.36 -16.30
CA SER A 378 -6.58 0.28 -14.84
C SER A 378 -7.37 1.40 -14.15
N ILE A 379 -7.30 2.63 -14.67
CA ILE A 379 -8.04 3.79 -14.11
C ILE A 379 -9.54 3.65 -14.31
N LEU A 380 -10.00 3.14 -15.46
CA LEU A 380 -11.42 2.84 -15.68
C LEU A 380 -11.93 1.77 -14.72
N ALA A 381 -11.18 0.68 -14.53
CA ALA A 381 -11.52 -0.38 -13.59
C ALA A 381 -11.57 0.14 -12.14
N PHE A 382 -10.59 0.97 -11.75
CA PHE A 382 -10.57 1.64 -10.45
C PHE A 382 -11.78 2.56 -10.24
N GLY A 383 -12.17 3.34 -11.24
CA GLY A 383 -13.37 4.19 -11.19
C GLY A 383 -14.65 3.37 -11.01
N ALA A 384 -14.79 2.27 -11.76
CA ALA A 384 -15.92 1.36 -11.65
C ALA A 384 -16.00 0.68 -10.28
N LEU A 385 -14.86 0.23 -9.72
CA LEU A 385 -14.78 -0.34 -8.38
C LEU A 385 -15.12 0.70 -7.30
N THR A 386 -14.63 1.94 -7.44
CA THR A 386 -14.96 3.04 -6.53
C THR A 386 -16.47 3.29 -6.52
N ALA A 387 -17.09 3.41 -7.69
CA ALA A 387 -18.54 3.59 -7.82
C ALA A 387 -19.33 2.39 -7.27
N SER A 388 -18.84 1.15 -7.48
CA SER A 388 -19.43 -0.06 -6.91
C SER A 388 -19.41 -0.05 -5.37
N SER A 389 -18.24 0.28 -4.80
CA SER A 389 -18.04 0.34 -3.34
C SER A 389 -18.94 1.39 -2.67
N ILE A 390 -19.02 2.60 -3.23
CA ILE A 390 -19.89 3.66 -2.72
C ILE A 390 -21.37 3.26 -2.79
N ARG A 391 -21.80 2.64 -3.89
CA ARG A 391 -23.17 2.11 -4.01
C ARG A 391 -23.47 1.03 -2.98
N ALA A 392 -22.53 0.10 -2.77
CA ALA A 392 -22.68 -0.97 -1.79
C ALA A 392 -22.81 -0.45 -0.36
N ARG A 393 -22.00 0.56 0.04
CA ARG A 393 -22.11 1.21 1.36
C ARG A 393 -23.45 1.90 1.53
N ARG A 394 -23.91 2.66 0.53
CA ARG A 394 -25.24 3.33 0.57
C ARG A 394 -26.40 2.36 0.68
N SER A 395 -26.28 1.16 0.14
CA SER A 395 -27.31 0.12 0.22
C SER A 395 -27.18 -0.80 1.44
N GLY A 396 -26.28 -0.53 2.39
CA GLY A 396 -26.06 -1.38 3.57
C GLY A 396 -25.44 -2.75 3.26
N ARG A 397 -24.86 -2.95 2.07
CA ARG A 397 -24.31 -4.24 1.60
C ARG A 397 -22.80 -4.40 1.78
N ALA A 398 -22.15 -3.45 2.47
CA ALA A 398 -20.74 -3.55 2.80
C ALA A 398 -20.55 -4.43 4.04
N SER A 399 -20.38 -5.74 3.86
CA SER A 399 -20.10 -6.70 4.92
C SER A 399 -18.69 -7.32 4.81
N TRP A 400 -18.10 -7.68 5.95
CA TRP A 400 -16.83 -8.39 6.11
C TRP A 400 -17.10 -9.75 6.75
N LYS A 401 -16.82 -10.87 6.07
CA LYS A 401 -16.89 -12.24 6.64
C LYS A 401 -18.10 -12.43 7.60
N ALA A 402 -19.30 -12.12 7.10
CA ALA A 402 -20.59 -12.13 7.81
C ALA A 402 -20.86 -11.05 8.89
N ARG A 403 -19.93 -10.12 9.15
CA ARG A 403 -20.12 -8.96 10.05
C ARG A 403 -20.26 -7.65 9.25
N THR A 404 -21.19 -6.78 9.64
CA THR A 404 -21.29 -5.41 9.08
C THR A 404 -20.15 -4.55 9.60
N LEU A 405 -19.47 -3.83 8.70
CA LEU A 405 -18.49 -2.82 9.11
C LEU A 405 -19.22 -1.66 9.79
N PRO A 406 -18.71 -1.13 10.92
CA PRO A 406 -19.34 0.00 11.63
C PRO A 406 -19.60 1.23 10.74
#